data_AF-N1ZYI3-F1
#
_entry.id   AF-N1ZYI3-F1
#
_cell.length_a   1.000
_cell.length_b   1.000
_cell.length_c   1.000
_cell.angle_alpha   90.00
_cell.angle_beta   90.00
_cell.angle_gamma   90.00
#
_symmetry.space_group_name_H-M   'P 1'
#
loop_
_entity.id
_entity.type
_entity.pdbx_description
1 polymer ?
#
loop_
_entity_poly.entity_id
_entity_poly.type
_entity_poly.pdbx_seq_one_letter_code
_entity_poly.pdbx_strand_id
1 'polypeptide(L)'
;MILEQPSVRFEAIHSILSSDGNILTVSELCETAGVSRSGYYRWLSAAGTREKREAGDREDFELILEAYRHRGYQKGARSIYMSLLHRNPPVVMNMKKIRRLMNKYGLSCPIRKANPYRRMAKALRTSNVADNLLKREFPKYGRGRFC
;
A
#
# COMPACT_ATOMS: atom_id res chain seq x y z
N MET A 1 -1.58 18.00 0.11
CA MET A 1 -2.99 17.53 0.13
C MET A 1 -3.25 16.58 1.32
N ILE A 2 -2.92 16.98 2.55
CA ILE A 2 -3.19 16.16 3.76
C ILE A 2 -4.52 16.58 4.42
N LEU A 3 -4.97 17.82 4.18
CA LEU A 3 -6.21 18.43 4.71
C LEU A 3 -7.51 17.97 4.04
N GLU A 4 -7.46 17.09 3.04
CA GLU A 4 -8.67 16.55 2.39
C GLU A 4 -9.25 15.32 3.08
N GLN A 5 -8.49 14.66 3.96
CA GLN A 5 -8.97 13.46 4.65
C GLN A 5 -9.87 13.83 5.83
N PRO A 6 -11.14 13.37 5.89
CA PRO A 6 -12.06 13.72 6.98
C PRO A 6 -11.54 13.34 8.37
N SER A 7 -10.79 12.24 8.49
CA SER A 7 -10.21 11.82 9.78
C SER A 7 -9.23 12.84 10.35
N VAL A 8 -8.43 13.50 9.49
CA VAL A 8 -7.46 14.52 9.92
C VAL A 8 -8.19 15.77 10.41
N ARG A 9 -9.29 16.13 9.75
CA ARG A 9 -10.15 17.24 10.17
C ARG A 9 -10.80 16.97 11.53
N PHE A 10 -11.33 15.76 11.74
CA PHE A 10 -11.91 15.39 13.03
C PHE A 10 -10.88 15.36 14.16
N GLU A 11 -9.65 14.93 13.88
CA GLU A 11 -8.55 14.96 14.84
C GLU A 11 -8.18 16.39 15.24
N ALA A 12 -8.08 17.31 14.27
CA ALA A 12 -7.84 18.73 14.53
C ALA A 12 -8.98 19.40 15.34
N ILE A 13 -10.24 19.07 15.03
CA ILE A 13 -11.40 19.53 15.82
C ILE A 13 -11.28 19.03 17.26
N HIS A 14 -10.93 17.76 17.44
CA HIS A 14 -10.78 17.16 18.77
C HIS A 14 -9.64 17.80 19.57
N SER A 15 -8.49 18.09 18.95
CA SER A 15 -7.37 18.75 19.63
C SER A 15 -7.69 20.18 20.06
N ILE A 16 -8.47 20.93 19.26
CA ILE A 16 -8.93 22.28 19.60
C ILE A 16 -9.91 22.22 20.77
N LEU A 17 -10.85 21.26 20.76
CA LEU A 17 -11.82 21.07 21.85
C LEU A 17 -11.15 20.72 23.19
N SER A 18 -10.02 20.02 23.17
CA SER A 18 -9.25 19.65 24.36
C SER A 18 -8.32 20.75 24.88
N SER A 19 -8.23 21.89 24.21
CA SER A 19 -7.36 23.01 24.61
C SER A 19 -8.08 23.97 25.57
N ASP A 20 -7.41 24.42 26.63
CA ASP A 20 -7.97 25.22 27.75
C ASP A 20 -8.47 26.65 27.40
N GLY A 21 -8.42 27.05 26.12
CA GLY A 21 -8.84 28.38 25.64
C GLY A 21 -9.94 28.35 24.58
N ASN A 22 -10.61 27.21 24.39
CA ASN A 22 -11.59 27.09 23.33
C ASN A 22 -12.93 27.74 23.69
N ILE A 23 -13.36 28.68 22.84
CA ILE A 23 -14.64 29.39 22.97
C ILE A 23 -15.68 28.80 22.00
N LEU A 24 -15.23 28.02 21.00
CA LEU A 24 -16.06 27.51 19.91
C LEU A 24 -16.74 26.20 20.27
N THR A 25 -18.00 26.07 19.89
CA THR A 25 -18.78 24.85 19.99
C THR A 25 -18.38 23.83 18.92
N VAL A 26 -18.74 22.56 19.13
CA VAL A 26 -18.51 21.48 18.16
C VAL A 26 -19.14 21.79 16.80
N SER A 27 -20.30 22.47 16.79
CA SER A 27 -20.99 22.84 15.55
C SER A 27 -20.18 23.85 14.73
N GLU A 28 -19.68 24.91 15.37
CA GLU A 28 -18.89 25.96 14.72
C GLU A 28 -17.55 25.42 14.18
N LEU A 29 -16.90 24.52 14.93
CA LEU A 29 -15.68 23.85 14.49
C LEU A 29 -15.93 22.92 13.30
N CYS A 30 -17.03 22.16 13.31
CA CYS A 30 -17.41 21.29 12.20
C CYS A 30 -17.76 22.09 10.94
N GLU A 31 -18.47 23.21 11.09
CA GLU A 31 -18.83 24.12 10.01
C GLU A 31 -17.58 24.75 9.37
N THR A 32 -16.66 25.26 10.21
CA THR A 32 -15.38 25.83 9.75
C THR A 32 -14.52 24.82 8.99
N ALA A 33 -14.50 23.56 9.44
CA ALA A 33 -13.75 22.49 8.80
C ALA A 33 -14.48 21.83 7.60
N GLY A 34 -15.71 22.23 7.32
CA GLY A 34 -16.52 21.66 6.24
C GLY A 34 -16.83 20.17 6.42
N VAL A 35 -17.10 19.72 7.65
CA VAL A 35 -17.45 18.34 7.99
C VAL A 35 -18.77 18.27 8.76
N SER A 36 -19.46 17.13 8.70
CA SER A 36 -20.71 16.99 9.45
C SER A 36 -20.48 16.68 10.93
N ARG A 37 -21.32 17.27 11.78
CA ARG A 37 -21.33 16.99 13.23
C ARG A 37 -21.58 15.52 13.55
N SER A 38 -22.45 14.86 12.78
CA SER A 38 -22.70 13.42 12.91
C SER A 38 -21.47 12.59 12.54
N GLY A 39 -20.67 13.04 11.56
CA GLY A 39 -19.38 12.44 11.22
C GLY A 39 -18.38 12.51 12.37
N TYR A 40 -18.31 13.65 13.05
CA TYR A 40 -17.43 13.83 14.21
C TYR A 40 -17.75 12.85 15.35
N TYR A 41 -19.01 12.76 15.77
CA TYR A 41 -19.37 11.83 16.86
C TYR A 41 -19.21 10.35 16.47
N ARG A 42 -19.41 10.00 15.20
CA ARG A 42 -19.09 8.65 14.69
C ARG A 42 -17.60 8.35 14.73
N TRP A 43 -16.77 9.34 14.40
CA TRP A 43 -15.32 9.22 14.50
C TRP A 43 -14.89 9.05 15.96
N LEU A 44 -15.49 9.81 16.88
CA LEU A 44 -15.24 9.73 18.32
C LEU A 44 -15.65 8.36 18.89
N SER A 45 -16.85 7.86 18.58
CA SER A 45 -17.29 6.55 19.07
C SER A 45 -16.48 5.39 18.50
N ALA A 46 -15.97 5.52 17.27
CA ALA A 46 -15.10 4.53 16.65
C ALA A 46 -13.65 4.57 17.15
N ALA A 47 -13.27 5.50 18.04
CA ALA A 47 -11.89 5.66 18.52
C ALA A 47 -11.31 4.35 19.10
N GLY A 48 -12.03 3.69 20.02
CA GLY A 48 -11.56 2.44 20.63
C GLY A 48 -11.40 1.29 19.63
N THR A 49 -12.29 1.19 18.62
CA THR A 49 -12.14 0.18 17.56
C THR A 49 -10.94 0.47 16.66
N ARG A 50 -10.68 1.74 16.37
CA ARG A 50 -9.50 2.17 15.58
C ARG A 50 -8.22 1.83 16.34
N GLU A 51 -8.15 2.16 17.63
CA GLU A 51 -6.98 1.87 18.46
C GLU A 51 -6.69 0.37 18.56
N LYS A 52 -7.71 -0.47 18.82
CA LYS A 52 -7.55 -1.93 18.82
C LYS A 52 -7.01 -2.46 17.48
N ARG A 53 -7.48 -1.90 16.37
CA ARG A 53 -7.02 -2.28 15.03
C ARG A 53 -5.58 -1.84 14.79
N GLU A 54 -5.20 -0.64 15.25
CA GLU A 54 -3.83 -0.13 15.16
C GLU A 54 -2.86 -0.94 16.02
N ALA A 55 -3.29 -1.36 17.22
CA ALA A 55 -2.52 -2.25 18.09
C ALA A 55 -2.27 -3.60 17.41
N GLY A 56 -3.32 -4.24 16.86
CA GLY A 56 -3.17 -5.49 16.10
C GLY A 56 -2.28 -5.33 14.86
N ASP A 57 -2.46 -4.24 14.10
CA ASP A 57 -1.60 -3.93 12.95
C ASP A 57 -0.12 -3.78 13.35
N ARG A 58 0.16 -3.25 14.55
CA ARG A 58 1.51 -3.10 15.11
C ARG A 58 2.11 -4.45 15.49
N GLU A 59 1.37 -5.30 16.20
CA GLU A 59 1.81 -6.66 16.56
C GLU A 59 2.11 -7.50 15.31
N ASP A 60 1.21 -7.46 14.32
CA ASP A 60 1.43 -8.12 13.03
C ASP A 60 2.64 -7.57 12.28
N PHE A 61 2.86 -6.26 12.37
CA PHE A 61 3.99 -5.60 11.74
C PHE A 61 5.33 -6.02 12.35
N GLU A 62 5.41 -6.20 13.68
CA GLU A 62 6.63 -6.69 14.33
C GLU A 62 7.04 -8.07 13.81
N LEU A 63 6.06 -8.97 13.64
CA LEU A 63 6.31 -10.29 13.03
C LEU A 63 6.83 -10.16 11.59
N ILE A 64 6.24 -9.26 10.80
CA ILE A 64 6.70 -8.96 9.44
C ILE A 64 8.12 -8.39 9.46
N LEU A 65 8.44 -7.50 10.40
CA LEU A 65 9.73 -6.83 10.51
C LEU A 65 10.84 -7.83 10.85
N GLU A 66 10.58 -8.72 11.79
CA GLU A 66 11.50 -9.80 12.17
C GLU A 66 11.75 -10.73 10.96
N ALA A 67 10.67 -11.16 10.31
CA ALA A 67 10.75 -11.96 9.08
C ALA A 67 11.46 -11.22 7.94
N TYR A 68 11.32 -9.89 7.84
CA TYR A 68 11.97 -9.07 6.84
C TYR A 68 13.48 -8.96 7.08
N ARG A 69 13.93 -8.77 8.33
CA ARG A 69 15.34 -8.63 8.72
C ARG A 69 16.15 -9.92 8.67
N HIS A 70 15.49 -11.07 8.74
CA HIS A 70 16.13 -12.39 8.70
C HIS A 70 17.13 -12.53 7.53
N ARG A 71 18.32 -13.13 7.70
CA ARG A 71 19.31 -13.33 6.60
C ARG A 71 19.83 -12.07 5.86
N GLY A 72 19.61 -10.85 6.37
CA GLY A 72 20.37 -9.65 5.98
C GLY A 72 20.07 -9.01 4.61
N TYR A 73 19.07 -9.46 3.86
CA TYR A 73 18.61 -8.80 2.62
C TYR A 73 17.14 -8.41 2.69
N GLN A 74 16.77 -7.38 1.92
CA GLN A 74 15.41 -6.84 1.91
C GLN A 74 14.44 -7.81 1.24
N LYS A 75 13.43 -8.29 1.98
CA LYS A 75 12.46 -9.29 1.49
C LYS A 75 11.20 -8.67 0.92
N GLY A 76 10.68 -9.25 -0.16
CA GLY A 76 9.34 -8.94 -0.64
C GLY A 76 8.25 -9.70 0.15
N ALA A 77 6.99 -9.28 0.00
CA ALA A 77 5.85 -9.87 0.69
C ALA A 77 5.77 -11.41 0.60
N ARG A 78 6.08 -12.00 -0.57
CA ARG A 78 6.07 -13.46 -0.74
C ARG A 78 7.15 -14.15 0.10
N SER A 79 8.33 -13.56 0.18
CA SER A 79 9.43 -14.12 0.96
C SER A 79 9.19 -13.98 2.47
N ILE A 80 8.58 -12.87 2.89
CA ILE A 80 8.08 -12.69 4.27
C ILE A 80 7.04 -13.77 4.60
N TYR A 81 6.03 -13.95 3.75
CA TYR A 81 4.99 -14.97 3.95
C TYR A 81 5.59 -16.38 4.10
N MET A 82 6.54 -16.74 3.22
CA MET A 82 7.21 -18.03 3.34
C MET A 82 8.04 -18.13 4.62
N SER A 83 8.68 -17.05 5.08
CA SER A 83 9.44 -17.06 6.34
C SER A 83 8.52 -17.26 7.55
N LEU A 84 7.35 -16.62 7.56
CA LEU A 84 6.35 -16.75 8.63
C LEU A 84 5.71 -18.14 8.66
N LEU A 85 5.45 -18.74 7.49
CA LEU A 85 4.86 -20.07 7.38
C LEU A 85 5.77 -21.19 7.92
N HIS A 86 7.08 -21.05 7.76
CA HIS A 86 8.06 -22.05 8.23
C HIS A 86 8.60 -21.76 9.64
N ARG A 87 7.97 -20.85 10.40
CA ARG A 87 8.27 -20.68 11.83
C ARG A 87 7.69 -21.83 12.65
N ASN A 88 8.21 -21.96 13.88
CA ASN A 88 7.63 -22.82 14.90
C ASN A 88 7.25 -21.97 16.12
N PRO A 89 5.95 -21.72 16.39
CA PRO A 89 4.77 -22.15 15.61
C PRO A 89 4.60 -21.36 14.29
N PRO A 90 3.88 -21.92 13.29
CA PRO A 90 3.68 -21.27 11.99
C PRO A 90 2.69 -20.10 12.12
N VAL A 91 3.04 -18.96 11.52
CA VAL A 91 2.17 -17.77 11.48
C VAL A 91 1.57 -17.62 10.11
N VAL A 92 0.27 -17.89 9.98
CA VAL A 92 -0.45 -17.76 8.71
C VAL A 92 -1.04 -16.35 8.57
N MET A 93 -0.43 -15.54 7.72
CA MET A 93 -0.92 -14.19 7.42
C MET A 93 -1.28 -14.05 5.94
N ASN A 94 -2.41 -13.41 5.63
CA ASN A 94 -2.81 -13.15 4.25
C ASN A 94 -1.79 -12.22 3.55
N MET A 95 -1.37 -12.58 2.34
CA MET A 95 -0.46 -11.77 1.51
C MET A 95 -0.94 -10.33 1.28
N LYS A 96 -2.26 -10.10 1.20
CA LYS A 96 -2.83 -8.74 1.10
C LYS A 96 -2.58 -7.92 2.37
N LYS A 97 -2.70 -8.55 3.54
CA LYS A 97 -2.42 -7.95 4.86
C LYS A 97 -0.94 -7.59 4.97
N ILE A 98 -0.04 -8.51 4.60
CA ILE A 98 1.41 -8.26 4.58
C ILE A 98 1.73 -7.05 3.71
N ARG A 99 1.21 -6.99 2.47
CA ARG A 99 1.45 -5.83 1.58
C ARG A 99 0.91 -4.52 2.15
N ARG A 100 -0.29 -4.53 2.74
CA ARG A 100 -0.87 -3.35 3.40
C ARG A 100 0.03 -2.84 4.51
N LEU A 101 0.47 -3.72 5.41
CA LEU A 101 1.31 -3.36 6.55
C LEU A 101 2.69 -2.89 6.09
N MET A 102 3.29 -3.55 5.10
CA MET A 102 4.54 -3.08 4.48
C MET A 102 4.41 -1.65 3.95
N ASN A 103 3.34 -1.34 3.22
CA ASN A 103 3.12 0.00 2.68
C ASN A 103 2.85 1.04 3.79
N LYS A 104 2.05 0.68 4.80
CA LYS A 104 1.69 1.55 5.94
C LYS A 104 2.92 1.99 6.73
N TYR A 105 3.85 1.07 6.96
CA TYR A 105 5.06 1.31 7.77
C TYR A 105 6.34 1.48 6.93
N GLY A 106 6.23 1.64 5.61
CA GLY A 106 7.34 2.02 4.74
C GLY A 106 8.38 0.92 4.42
N LEU A 107 8.06 -0.36 4.56
CA LEU A 107 8.92 -1.46 4.13
C LEU A 107 8.86 -1.64 2.61
N SER A 108 10.01 -1.52 1.92
CA SER A 108 10.10 -1.71 0.47
C SER A 108 11.19 -2.71 0.07
N CYS A 109 10.94 -3.51 -0.97
CA CYS A 109 11.91 -4.49 -1.49
C CYS A 109 12.33 -4.10 -2.93
N PRO A 110 13.63 -3.83 -3.18
CA PRO A 110 14.14 -3.38 -4.47
C PRO A 110 14.46 -4.53 -5.44
N ILE A 111 14.56 -5.77 -4.93
CA ILE A 111 15.13 -6.95 -5.62
C ILE A 111 14.42 -7.32 -6.94
N ARG A 112 13.23 -6.76 -7.24
CA ARG A 112 12.48 -7.01 -8.49
C ARG A 112 12.03 -5.76 -9.23
N LYS A 113 12.66 -4.61 -8.99
CA LYS A 113 12.39 -3.43 -9.83
C LYS A 113 12.82 -3.73 -11.27
N ALA A 114 11.94 -3.45 -12.24
CA ALA A 114 12.30 -3.55 -13.64
C ALA A 114 13.47 -2.60 -13.91
N ASN A 115 14.54 -3.11 -14.52
CA ASN A 115 15.68 -2.27 -14.88
C ASN A 115 15.21 -1.21 -15.90
N PRO A 116 15.28 0.10 -15.57
CA PRO A 116 14.81 1.17 -16.45
C PRO A 116 15.48 1.14 -17.81
N TYR A 117 16.77 0.83 -17.87
CA TYR A 117 17.54 0.75 -19.11
C TYR A 117 17.11 -0.43 -19.98
N ARG A 118 16.84 -1.61 -19.39
CA ARG A 118 16.27 -2.74 -20.16
C ARG A 118 14.88 -2.43 -20.70
N ARG A 119 14.06 -1.70 -19.95
CA ARG A 119 12.73 -1.26 -20.39
C ARG A 119 12.84 -0.24 -21.52
N MET A 120 13.75 0.73 -21.39
CA MET A 120 14.03 1.74 -22.41
C MET A 120 14.56 1.08 -23.69
N ALA A 121 15.53 0.17 -23.59
CA ALA A 121 16.06 -0.58 -24.72
C ALA A 121 14.98 -1.41 -25.43
N LYS A 122 14.04 -2.01 -24.69
CA LYS A 122 12.89 -2.72 -25.29
C LYS A 122 11.93 -1.77 -26.01
N ALA A 123 11.70 -0.57 -25.48
CA ALA A 123 10.84 0.45 -26.09
C ALA A 123 11.47 1.08 -27.33
N LEU A 124 12.79 1.29 -27.31
CA LEU A 124 13.58 1.78 -28.44
C LEU A 124 13.88 0.71 -29.49
N ARG A 125 13.60 -0.56 -29.19
CA ARG A 125 13.82 -1.65 -30.11
C ARG A 125 12.87 -1.46 -31.30
N THR A 126 13.40 -0.99 -32.42
CA THR A 126 12.73 -1.07 -33.71
C THR A 126 12.41 -2.54 -33.99
N SER A 127 11.25 -2.80 -34.61
CA SER A 127 10.82 -4.17 -34.89
C SER A 127 11.95 -4.90 -35.61
N ASN A 128 12.48 -5.95 -34.98
CA ASN A 128 13.54 -6.76 -35.57
C ASN A 128 12.86 -7.73 -36.54
N VAL A 129 12.30 -7.18 -37.62
CA VAL A 129 11.69 -7.94 -38.70
C VAL A 129 12.85 -8.44 -39.54
N ALA A 130 13.18 -9.72 -39.39
CA ALA A 130 14.09 -10.36 -40.33
C ALA A 130 13.41 -10.42 -41.70
N ASP A 131 14.21 -10.28 -42.76
CA ASP A 131 13.70 -10.37 -44.12
C ASP A 131 13.02 -11.72 -44.35
N ASN A 132 11.86 -11.69 -45.03
CA ASN A 132 11.14 -12.90 -45.42
C ASN A 132 11.81 -13.54 -46.63
N LEU A 133 12.97 -14.18 -46.41
CA LEU A 133 13.78 -14.81 -47.45
C LEU A 133 13.02 -15.88 -48.24
N LEU A 134 12.07 -16.57 -47.58
CA LEU A 134 11.24 -17.62 -48.17
C LEU A 134 10.01 -17.05 -48.92
N LYS A 135 9.78 -15.72 -48.86
CA LYS A 135 8.64 -15.01 -49.44
C LYS A 135 7.27 -15.64 -49.13
N ARG A 136 7.13 -16.29 -47.97
CA ARG A 136 5.87 -16.95 -47.57
C ARG A 136 4.92 -15.94 -46.95
N GLU A 137 3.63 -15.99 -47.30
CA GLU A 137 2.61 -15.09 -46.74
C GLU A 137 2.15 -15.53 -45.34
N PHE A 138 3.06 -15.56 -44.36
CA PHE A 138 2.77 -15.92 -42.97
C PHE A 138 1.58 -15.16 -42.35
N PRO A 139 1.33 -13.86 -42.65
CA PRO A 139 0.17 -13.14 -42.11
C PRO A 139 -1.18 -13.57 -42.70
N LYS A 140 -1.21 -14.11 -43.93
CA LYS A 140 -2.45 -14.52 -44.62
C LYS A 140 -2.85 -15.96 -44.29
N TYR A 141 -1.90 -16.88 -44.20
CA TYR A 141 -2.17 -18.31 -44.04
C TYR A 141 -1.67 -18.91 -42.71
N GLY A 142 -0.93 -18.15 -41.90
CA GLY A 142 -0.48 -18.56 -40.58
C GLY A 142 -1.55 -18.36 -39.50
N ARG A 143 -1.61 -19.26 -38.52
CA ARG A 143 -2.43 -19.04 -37.32
C ARG A 143 -1.75 -18.01 -36.42
N GLY A 144 -2.32 -16.80 -36.39
CA GLY A 144 -1.99 -15.79 -35.40
C GLY A 144 -1.00 -14.73 -35.87
N ARG A 145 -1.30 -13.48 -35.53
CA ARG A 145 -0.45 -12.31 -35.78
C ARG A 145 0.90 -12.50 -35.09
N PHE A 146 1.97 -12.58 -35.86
CA PHE A 146 3.31 -12.37 -35.34
C PHE A 146 3.50 -10.87 -35.10
N CYS A 147 3.59 -10.48 -33.83
CA CYS A 147 4.03 -9.16 -33.38
C CYS A 147 5.51 -9.20 -33.03
#